data_AF-A0A7M1NU12-F1
#
_entry.id   AF-A0A7M1NU12-F1
#
_cell.length_a   1.000
_cell.length_b   1.000
_cell.length_c   1.000
_cell.angle_alpha   90.00
_cell.angle_beta   90.00
_cell.angle_gamma   90.00
#
_symmetry.space_group_name_H-M   'P 1'
#
loop_
_entity.id
_entity.type
_entity.pdbx_description
1 polymer ?
#
loop_
_entity_poly.entity_id
_entity_poly.type
_entity_poly.pdbx_seq_one_letter_code
_entity_poly.pdbx_strand_id
1 'polypeptide(L)'
;MQPKPSLIETQKALATAVRLANAQPLNGYAPNRLAVYARLVRNNIFGFIDRCFVEAPKHVSAESWSQTKEFFVLKGKSHSPYFQDIAGEFLLFCQEKESFDANILALMDFENTQLLAEVSLAKVPEKFEWNKYSVMQLSDAAYLKSYEVDFLSSDFKQFDENPMQAVIWRDSDFNILQQRLSELDFWLLSYIQEQPSSLEEVLSALNTVVEDSTPLIPLLENTWVNWINAEVLYPKV
;
A
#
# COMPACT_ATOMS: atom_id res chain seq x y z
N MET A 1 -36.30 0.68 -35.95
CA MET A 1 -35.76 0.31 -34.62
C MET A 1 -34.27 0.56 -34.67
N GLN A 2 -33.73 1.45 -33.83
CA GLN A 2 -32.28 1.59 -33.72
C GLN A 2 -31.69 0.26 -33.21
N PRO A 3 -30.57 -0.21 -33.78
CA PRO A 3 -29.95 -1.45 -33.34
C PRO A 3 -29.58 -1.32 -31.86
N LYS A 4 -29.85 -2.38 -31.09
CA LYS A 4 -29.50 -2.44 -29.67
C LYS A 4 -27.98 -2.34 -29.56
N PRO A 5 -27.43 -1.35 -28.84
CA PRO A 5 -25.98 -1.18 -28.75
C PRO A 5 -25.33 -2.43 -28.18
N SER A 6 -24.12 -2.72 -28.65
CA SER A 6 -23.30 -3.76 -28.05
C SER A 6 -22.96 -3.40 -26.60
N LEU A 7 -22.64 -4.41 -25.82
CA LEU A 7 -22.23 -4.24 -24.42
C LEU A 7 -20.99 -3.34 -24.31
N ILE A 8 -20.09 -3.41 -25.28
CA ILE A 8 -18.86 -2.60 -25.36
C ILE A 8 -19.18 -1.12 -25.59
N GLU A 9 -20.10 -0.80 -26.51
CA GLU A 9 -20.52 0.59 -26.77
C GLU A 9 -21.22 1.20 -25.56
N THR A 10 -22.02 0.38 -24.86
CA THR A 10 -22.71 0.82 -23.64
C THR A 10 -21.72 1.11 -22.52
N GLN A 11 -20.74 0.23 -22.30
CA GLN A 11 -19.67 0.43 -21.31
C GLN A 11 -18.83 1.68 -21.63
N LYS A 12 -18.45 1.90 -22.90
CA LYS A 12 -17.67 3.07 -23.31
C LYS A 12 -18.40 4.38 -23.02
N ALA A 13 -19.69 4.44 -23.31
CA ALA A 13 -20.47 5.65 -23.07
C ALA A 13 -20.72 5.91 -21.58
N LEU A 14 -20.95 4.86 -20.77
CA LEU A 14 -21.02 4.99 -19.32
C LEU A 14 -19.69 5.53 -18.75
N ALA A 15 -18.56 4.99 -19.19
CA ALA A 15 -17.24 5.47 -18.80
C ALA A 15 -17.01 6.93 -19.22
N THR A 16 -17.37 7.30 -20.45
CA THR A 16 -17.28 8.70 -20.92
C THR A 16 -18.13 9.64 -20.09
N ALA A 17 -19.34 9.22 -19.69
CA ALA A 17 -20.22 10.03 -18.85
C ALA A 17 -19.63 10.26 -17.44
N VAL A 18 -19.02 9.23 -16.86
CA VAL A 18 -18.28 9.34 -15.59
C VAL A 18 -17.10 10.31 -15.73
N ARG A 19 -16.29 10.18 -16.79
CA ARG A 19 -15.12 11.05 -17.03
C ARG A 19 -15.52 12.51 -17.19
N LEU A 20 -16.42 12.80 -18.12
CA LEU A 20 -16.79 14.17 -18.49
C LEU A 20 -17.78 14.83 -17.53
N ALA A 21 -18.25 14.11 -16.51
CA ALA A 21 -19.37 14.51 -15.65
C ALA A 21 -20.63 14.93 -16.44
N ASN A 22 -20.75 14.47 -17.69
CA ASN A 22 -21.74 14.94 -18.65
C ASN A 22 -22.51 13.77 -19.24
N ALA A 23 -23.83 13.92 -19.30
CA ALA A 23 -24.73 12.94 -19.85
C ALA A 23 -25.01 13.24 -21.33
N GLN A 24 -24.16 12.75 -22.23
CA GLN A 24 -24.60 12.62 -23.62
C GLN A 24 -25.68 11.53 -23.70
N PRO A 25 -26.78 11.76 -24.44
CA PRO A 25 -27.84 10.76 -24.55
C PRO A 25 -27.30 9.50 -25.20
N LEU A 26 -27.19 8.43 -24.41
CA LEU A 26 -26.80 7.13 -24.88
C LEU A 26 -28.05 6.35 -25.28
N ASN A 27 -28.27 6.10 -26.57
CA ASN A 27 -29.18 5.08 -27.10
C ASN A 27 -30.47 4.82 -26.28
N GLY A 28 -31.25 5.87 -26.00
CA GLY A 28 -32.55 5.78 -25.32
C GLY A 28 -32.52 5.84 -23.79
N TYR A 29 -31.36 5.98 -23.14
CA TYR A 29 -31.28 6.32 -21.72
C TYR A 29 -31.56 7.83 -21.52
N ALA A 30 -32.49 8.15 -20.62
CA ALA A 30 -32.76 9.55 -20.27
C ALA A 30 -31.48 10.20 -19.70
N PRO A 31 -31.04 11.37 -20.21
CA PRO A 31 -29.83 12.06 -19.76
C PRO A 31 -29.73 12.20 -18.23
N ASN A 32 -30.87 12.41 -17.57
CA ASN A 32 -30.96 12.52 -16.11
C ASN A 32 -30.48 11.24 -15.38
N ARG A 33 -30.80 10.04 -15.90
CA ARG A 33 -30.38 8.77 -15.28
C ARG A 33 -28.88 8.55 -15.43
N LEU A 34 -28.33 8.91 -16.58
CA LEU A 34 -26.90 8.80 -16.85
C LEU A 34 -26.10 9.80 -16.00
N ALA A 35 -26.61 11.01 -15.81
CA ALA A 35 -26.01 12.00 -14.91
C ALA A 35 -26.01 11.54 -13.44
N VAL A 36 -27.11 10.93 -12.97
CA VAL A 36 -27.19 10.35 -11.62
C VAL A 36 -26.18 9.22 -11.45
N TYR A 37 -26.08 8.30 -12.42
CA TYR A 37 -25.08 7.23 -12.40
C TYR A 37 -23.65 7.77 -12.37
N ALA A 38 -23.32 8.71 -13.26
CA ALA A 38 -21.99 9.30 -13.33
C ALA A 38 -21.62 9.97 -12.00
N ARG A 39 -22.54 10.72 -11.40
CA ARG A 39 -22.35 11.33 -10.08
C ARG A 39 -22.11 10.30 -8.98
N LEU A 40 -22.89 9.22 -8.95
CA LEU A 40 -22.73 8.14 -7.97
C LEU A 40 -21.34 7.49 -8.07
N VAL A 41 -20.92 7.13 -9.29
CA VAL A 41 -19.61 6.50 -9.49
C VAL A 41 -18.48 7.44 -9.08
N ARG A 42 -18.54 8.72 -9.47
CA ARG A 42 -17.53 9.72 -9.08
C ARG A 42 -17.46 9.91 -7.57
N ASN A 43 -18.61 10.04 -6.92
CA ASN A 43 -18.67 10.16 -5.46
C ASN A 43 -18.09 8.92 -4.78
N ASN A 44 -18.32 7.73 -5.31
CA ASN A 44 -17.74 6.50 -4.78
C ASN A 44 -16.22 6.45 -4.97
N ILE A 45 -15.70 6.87 -6.14
CA ILE A 45 -14.25 6.97 -6.39
C ILE A 45 -13.62 7.95 -5.40
N PHE A 46 -14.17 9.16 -5.29
CA PHE A 46 -13.63 10.19 -4.39
C PHE A 46 -13.70 9.76 -2.94
N GLY A 47 -14.84 9.22 -2.50
CA GLY A 47 -15.00 8.71 -1.14
C GLY A 47 -14.18 7.45 -0.85
N PHE A 48 -13.73 6.71 -1.88
CA PHE A 48 -12.76 5.63 -1.69
C PHE A 48 -11.34 6.19 -1.51
N ILE A 49 -10.91 7.10 -2.39
CA ILE A 49 -9.62 7.80 -2.27
C ILE A 49 -9.49 8.47 -0.89
N ASP A 50 -10.51 9.20 -0.44
CA ASP A 50 -10.50 9.89 0.86
C ASP A 50 -10.51 8.94 2.08
N ARG A 51 -10.89 7.66 1.88
CA ARG A 51 -10.82 6.63 2.93
C ARG A 51 -9.47 5.93 2.95
N CYS A 52 -8.82 5.79 1.79
CA CYS A 52 -7.51 5.16 1.67
C CYS A 52 -6.37 6.11 2.01
N PHE A 53 -6.55 7.41 1.79
CA PHE A 53 -5.57 8.45 2.12
C PHE A 53 -6.18 9.42 3.12
N VAL A 54 -5.76 9.33 4.37
CA VAL A 54 -6.27 10.10 5.51
C VAL A 54 -5.24 11.13 5.96
N GLU A 55 -3.96 10.78 5.95
CA GLU A 55 -2.86 11.65 6.36
C GLU A 55 -2.37 12.54 5.23
N ALA A 56 -2.16 12.01 4.02
CA ALA A 56 -1.67 12.80 2.88
C ALA A 56 -2.50 14.08 2.58
N PRO A 57 -3.86 14.05 2.61
CA PRO A 57 -4.67 15.24 2.35
C PRO A 57 -4.49 16.35 3.39
N LYS A 58 -3.98 16.05 4.60
CA LYS A 58 -3.76 17.05 5.66
C LYS A 58 -2.58 17.97 5.35
N HIS A 59 -1.68 17.55 4.47
CA HIS A 59 -0.48 18.31 4.09
C HIS A 59 -0.63 19.10 2.78
N VAL A 60 -1.80 19.02 2.13
CA VAL A 60 -2.10 19.75 0.90
C VAL A 60 -3.34 20.63 1.09
N SER A 61 -3.53 21.60 0.19
CA SER A 61 -4.77 22.36 0.20
C SER A 61 -5.94 21.48 -0.25
N ALA A 62 -7.11 21.67 0.38
CA ALA A 62 -8.33 20.95 0.01
C ALA A 62 -8.71 21.15 -1.47
N GLU A 63 -8.40 22.32 -2.03
CA GLU A 63 -8.59 22.62 -3.45
C GLU A 63 -7.67 21.78 -4.33
N SER A 64 -6.37 21.72 -4.02
CA SER A 64 -5.40 20.90 -4.76
C SER A 64 -5.79 19.42 -4.72
N TRP A 65 -6.12 18.90 -3.55
CA TRP A 65 -6.57 17.51 -3.40
C TRP A 65 -7.81 17.21 -4.24
N SER A 66 -8.83 18.08 -4.18
CA SER A 66 -10.05 17.92 -4.97
C SER A 66 -9.79 18.00 -6.47
N GLN A 67 -8.93 18.93 -6.91
CA GLN A 67 -8.56 19.05 -8.32
C GLN A 67 -7.81 17.82 -8.81
N THR A 68 -6.86 17.28 -8.04
CA THR A 68 -6.12 16.07 -8.43
C THR A 68 -7.05 14.86 -8.58
N LYS A 69 -8.01 14.67 -7.67
CA LYS A 69 -9.06 13.63 -7.81
C LYS A 69 -9.89 13.80 -9.09
N GLU A 70 -10.27 15.04 -9.40
CA GLU A 70 -11.00 15.39 -10.63
C GLU A 70 -10.16 15.05 -11.88
N PHE A 71 -8.90 15.44 -11.89
CA PHE A 71 -7.96 15.12 -12.98
C PHE A 71 -7.74 13.62 -13.13
N PHE A 72 -7.64 12.88 -12.02
CA PHE A 72 -7.56 11.42 -12.04
C PHE A 72 -8.80 10.79 -12.69
N VAL A 73 -10.01 11.21 -12.34
CA VAL A 73 -11.21 10.67 -13.00
C VAL A 73 -11.26 11.03 -14.48
N LEU A 74 -10.80 12.24 -14.85
CA LEU A 74 -10.81 12.71 -16.24
C LEU A 74 -9.77 12.03 -17.14
N LYS A 75 -8.54 11.84 -16.63
CA LYS A 75 -7.36 11.46 -17.42
C LYS A 75 -6.71 10.17 -16.96
N GLY A 76 -7.02 9.72 -15.76
CA GLY A 76 -6.56 8.44 -15.21
C GLY A 76 -6.98 7.30 -16.12
N LYS A 77 -6.04 6.40 -16.35
CA LYS A 77 -6.32 5.13 -16.99
C LYS A 77 -6.71 4.18 -15.87
N SER A 78 -8.00 3.88 -15.74
CA SER A 78 -8.42 2.73 -14.95
C SER A 78 -8.04 1.48 -15.73
N HIS A 79 -7.00 0.81 -15.25
CA HIS A 79 -6.51 -0.44 -15.80
C HIS A 79 -7.26 -1.62 -15.19
N SER A 80 -7.88 -1.43 -14.01
CA SER A 80 -8.69 -2.43 -13.33
C SER A 80 -10.16 -2.01 -13.16
N PRO A 81 -11.11 -2.96 -13.28
CA PRO A 81 -12.51 -2.73 -12.91
C PRO A 81 -12.76 -2.84 -11.40
N TYR A 82 -11.76 -3.22 -10.58
CA TYR A 82 -11.95 -3.47 -9.15
C TYR A 82 -11.68 -2.20 -8.32
N PHE A 83 -12.59 -1.92 -7.38
CA PHE A 83 -12.47 -0.75 -6.51
C PHE A 83 -11.20 -0.75 -5.64
N GLN A 84 -10.73 -1.93 -5.23
CA GLN A 84 -9.51 -2.07 -4.41
C GLN A 84 -8.25 -1.51 -5.11
N ASP A 85 -8.23 -1.49 -6.44
CA ASP A 85 -7.07 -1.04 -7.21
C ASP A 85 -7.04 0.49 -7.41
N ILE A 86 -8.14 1.19 -7.10
CA ILE A 86 -8.26 2.64 -7.31
C ILE A 86 -7.23 3.43 -6.51
N ALA A 87 -6.92 3.01 -5.28
CA ALA A 87 -5.95 3.71 -4.44
C ALA A 87 -4.55 3.65 -5.06
N GLY A 88 -4.12 2.47 -5.50
CA GLY A 88 -2.85 2.28 -6.20
C GLY A 88 -2.81 3.00 -7.55
N GLU A 89 -3.89 2.96 -8.34
CA GLU A 89 -3.99 3.71 -9.59
C GLU A 89 -3.92 5.22 -9.38
N PHE A 90 -4.53 5.73 -8.31
CA PHE A 90 -4.48 7.14 -7.95
C PHE A 90 -3.07 7.57 -7.52
N LEU A 91 -2.38 6.74 -6.71
CA LEU A 91 -0.99 6.97 -6.33
C LEU A 91 -0.07 7.02 -7.57
N LEU A 92 -0.16 6.03 -8.45
CA LEU A 92 0.61 5.98 -9.70
C LEU A 92 0.33 7.21 -10.57
N PHE A 93 -0.93 7.62 -10.68
CA PHE A 93 -1.29 8.85 -11.39
C PHE A 93 -0.64 10.09 -10.78
N CYS A 94 -0.66 10.22 -9.45
CA CYS A 94 -0.05 11.35 -8.75
C CYS A 94 1.47 11.38 -8.93
N GLN A 95 2.13 10.21 -8.93
CA GLN A 95 3.56 10.07 -9.19
C GLN A 95 3.91 10.42 -10.64
N GLU A 96 3.21 9.87 -11.64
CA GLU A 96 3.44 10.15 -13.06
C GLU A 96 3.23 11.61 -13.45
N LYS A 97 2.32 12.29 -12.75
CA LYS A 97 1.98 13.70 -12.98
C LYS A 97 2.70 14.66 -12.05
N GLU A 98 3.51 14.15 -11.13
CA GLU A 98 4.16 14.95 -10.08
C GLU A 98 3.15 15.92 -9.43
N SER A 99 1.96 15.41 -9.12
CA SER A 99 0.83 16.25 -8.66
C SER A 99 1.03 16.83 -7.26
N PHE A 100 1.96 16.26 -6.50
CA PHE A 100 2.31 16.65 -5.14
C PHE A 100 3.83 16.53 -4.93
N ASP A 101 4.33 17.15 -3.87
CA ASP A 101 5.74 17.04 -3.48
C ASP A 101 6.12 15.61 -3.13
N ALA A 102 7.41 15.28 -3.28
CA ALA A 102 7.94 13.93 -3.03
C ALA A 102 7.59 13.39 -1.63
N ASN A 103 7.55 14.25 -0.60
CA ASN A 103 7.20 13.86 0.77
C ASN A 103 5.74 13.40 0.89
N ILE A 104 4.83 14.08 0.18
CA ILE A 104 3.41 13.71 0.15
C ILE A 104 3.24 12.41 -0.63
N LEU A 105 3.95 12.24 -1.76
CA LEU A 105 3.92 11.00 -2.53
C LEU A 105 4.47 9.81 -1.73
N ALA A 106 5.49 10.02 -0.91
CA ALA A 106 6.02 9.01 0.02
C ALA A 106 4.98 8.61 1.07
N LEU A 107 4.29 9.59 1.67
CA LEU A 107 3.21 9.32 2.62
C LEU A 107 2.03 8.60 1.96
N MET A 108 1.66 8.98 0.73
CA MET A 108 0.62 8.26 -0.02
C MET A 108 1.04 6.81 -0.32
N ASP A 109 2.31 6.55 -0.67
CA ASP A 109 2.79 5.17 -0.82
C ASP A 109 2.70 4.37 0.47
N PHE A 110 2.99 5.00 1.61
CA PHE A 110 2.85 4.39 2.93
C PHE A 110 1.39 4.00 3.23
N GLU A 111 0.44 4.94 3.09
CA GLU A 111 -0.99 4.68 3.32
C GLU A 111 -1.56 3.63 2.37
N ASN A 112 -1.15 3.67 1.09
CA ASN A 112 -1.51 2.63 0.14
C ASN A 112 -0.93 1.25 0.52
N THR A 113 0.25 1.21 1.13
CA THR A 113 0.86 -0.04 1.60
C THR A 113 0.12 -0.63 2.80
N GLN A 114 -0.39 0.21 3.71
CA GLN A 114 -1.30 -0.23 4.79
C GLN A 114 -2.54 -0.90 4.21
N LEU A 115 -3.16 -0.29 3.18
CA LEU A 115 -4.29 -0.89 2.49
C LEU A 115 -3.94 -2.23 1.85
N LEU A 116 -2.77 -2.34 1.20
CA LEU A 116 -2.32 -3.60 0.60
C LEU A 116 -2.18 -4.72 1.65
N ALA A 117 -1.68 -4.40 2.84
CA ALA A 117 -1.64 -5.34 3.96
C ALA A 117 -3.04 -5.74 4.44
N GLU A 118 -3.96 -4.78 4.53
CA GLU A 118 -5.36 -5.01 4.93
C GLU A 118 -6.11 -5.93 3.97
N VAL A 119 -5.96 -5.73 2.67
CA VAL A 119 -6.67 -6.52 1.65
C VAL A 119 -5.91 -7.80 1.25
N SER A 120 -4.72 -8.04 1.80
CA SER A 120 -3.92 -9.22 1.48
C SER A 120 -4.66 -10.50 1.83
N LEU A 121 -4.78 -11.40 0.85
CA LEU A 121 -5.39 -12.72 1.00
C LEU A 121 -4.49 -13.73 1.74
N ALA A 122 -3.29 -13.31 2.15
CA ALA A 122 -2.37 -14.12 2.92
C ALA A 122 -3.00 -14.63 4.22
N LYS A 123 -2.66 -15.87 4.58
CA LYS A 123 -3.06 -16.47 5.85
C LYS A 123 -1.87 -16.39 6.80
N VAL A 124 -1.96 -15.51 7.79
CA VAL A 124 -0.99 -15.41 8.86
C VAL A 124 -1.29 -16.49 9.90
N PRO A 125 -0.35 -17.41 10.19
CA PRO A 125 -0.57 -18.45 11.17
C PRO A 125 -0.48 -17.89 12.59
N GLU A 126 -1.56 -17.99 13.38
CA GLU A 126 -1.60 -17.56 14.79
C GLU A 126 -0.64 -18.37 15.68
N LYS A 127 -0.45 -19.66 15.36
CA LYS A 127 0.39 -20.58 16.15
C LYS A 127 1.19 -21.51 15.27
N PHE A 128 2.48 -21.59 15.58
CA PHE A 128 3.41 -22.53 14.97
C PHE A 128 4.54 -22.87 15.94
N GLU A 129 5.10 -24.05 15.78
CA GLU A 129 6.33 -24.44 16.47
C GLU A 129 7.54 -24.09 15.61
N TRP A 130 8.60 -23.62 16.25
CA TRP A 130 9.85 -23.33 15.56
C TRP A 130 11.06 -23.59 16.42
N ASN A 131 12.20 -23.79 15.75
CA ASN A 131 13.51 -23.84 16.36
C ASN A 131 14.52 -23.07 15.49
N LYS A 132 15.76 -22.95 15.96
CA LYS A 132 16.81 -22.18 15.27
C LYS A 132 17.20 -22.70 13.87
N TYR A 133 16.78 -23.91 13.51
CA TYR A 133 16.96 -24.52 12.20
C TYR A 133 15.70 -24.48 11.33
N SER A 134 14.57 -24.00 11.85
CA SER A 134 13.34 -23.80 11.09
C SER A 134 13.53 -22.67 10.10
N VAL A 135 13.25 -22.94 8.82
CA VAL A 135 13.29 -21.94 7.76
C VAL A 135 12.06 -21.02 7.88
N MET A 136 12.32 -19.74 8.11
CA MET A 136 11.31 -18.70 8.20
C MET A 136 11.24 -17.89 6.92
N GLN A 137 10.09 -17.27 6.70
CA GLN A 137 9.87 -16.28 5.64
C GLN A 137 9.22 -15.02 6.22
N LEU A 138 9.40 -13.91 5.52
CA LEU A 138 8.65 -12.69 5.78
C LEU A 138 7.17 -12.95 5.47
N SER A 139 6.29 -12.40 6.30
CA SER A 139 4.85 -12.51 6.08
C SER A 139 4.46 -11.97 4.71
N ASP A 140 3.60 -12.71 4.00
CA ASP A 140 3.03 -12.29 2.71
C ASP A 140 2.10 -11.07 2.85
N ALA A 141 1.76 -10.70 4.10
CA ALA A 141 1.07 -9.45 4.44
C ALA A 141 1.99 -8.43 5.14
N ALA A 142 3.31 -8.61 5.09
CA ALA A 142 4.30 -7.65 5.57
C ALA A 142 5.06 -7.01 4.39
N TYR A 143 5.29 -5.71 4.49
CA TYR A 143 5.93 -4.90 3.47
C TYR A 143 7.03 -4.06 4.09
N LEU A 144 8.25 -4.26 3.61
CA LEU A 144 9.39 -3.41 3.94
C LEU A 144 9.40 -2.19 3.01
N LYS A 145 9.53 -1.01 3.59
CA LYS A 145 9.56 0.26 2.86
C LYS A 145 10.70 1.14 3.37
N SER A 146 11.27 1.90 2.44
CA SER A 146 12.29 2.90 2.70
C SER A 146 11.85 4.22 2.10
N TYR A 147 11.96 5.29 2.89
CA TYR A 147 11.60 6.64 2.50
C TYR A 147 12.76 7.58 2.84
N GLU A 148 12.98 8.59 2.00
CA GLU A 148 13.99 9.64 2.23
C GLU A 148 13.59 10.63 3.34
N VAL A 149 12.35 10.53 3.81
CA VAL A 149 11.72 11.43 4.78
C VAL A 149 11.10 10.61 5.91
N ASP A 150 11.22 11.11 7.12
CA ASP A 150 10.59 10.53 8.30
C ASP A 150 9.32 11.31 8.66
N PHE A 151 8.19 10.62 8.57
CA PHE A 151 6.89 11.12 9.01
C PHE A 151 6.30 10.28 10.15
N LEU A 152 6.85 9.08 10.41
CA LEU A 152 6.30 8.17 11.40
C LEU A 152 6.68 8.59 12.82
N SER A 153 7.89 9.12 13.01
CA SER A 153 8.36 9.58 14.33
C SER A 153 7.53 10.74 14.88
N SER A 154 6.91 11.52 14.00
CA SER A 154 6.07 12.67 14.36
C SER A 154 4.57 12.35 14.40
N ASP A 155 4.18 11.09 14.20
CA ASP A 155 2.77 10.70 14.03
C ASP A 155 2.11 11.49 12.89
N PHE A 156 2.79 11.54 11.74
CA PHE A 156 2.38 12.20 10.49
C PHE A 156 2.16 13.72 10.58
N LYS A 157 2.67 14.38 11.63
CA LYS A 157 2.47 15.83 11.80
C LYS A 157 3.43 16.66 10.95
N GLN A 158 4.63 16.14 10.71
CA GLN A 158 5.68 16.81 9.97
C GLN A 158 6.54 15.80 9.21
N PHE A 159 7.30 16.35 8.27
CA PHE A 159 8.25 15.64 7.45
C PHE A 159 9.66 16.03 7.88
N ASP A 160 10.37 15.12 8.51
CA ASP A 160 11.76 15.31 8.92
C ASP A 160 12.69 14.78 7.81
N GLU A 161 13.70 15.56 7.40
CA GLU A 161 14.65 15.21 6.32
C GLU A 161 15.69 14.16 6.78
N ASN A 162 15.20 13.07 7.37
CA ASN A 162 16.00 11.92 7.76
C ASN A 162 15.40 10.67 7.10
N PRO A 163 16.20 9.88 6.37
CA PRO A 163 15.73 8.63 5.81
C PRO A 163 15.19 7.71 6.91
N MET A 164 14.08 7.04 6.61
CA MET A 164 13.47 6.06 7.49
C MET A 164 13.20 4.76 6.75
N GLN A 165 13.38 3.66 7.48
CA GLN A 165 12.96 2.33 7.08
C GLN A 165 11.81 1.92 8.00
N ALA A 166 10.77 1.32 7.42
CA ALA A 166 9.60 0.87 8.14
C ALA A 166 9.13 -0.48 7.63
N VAL A 167 8.48 -1.22 8.51
CA VAL A 167 7.66 -2.38 8.17
C VAL A 167 6.20 -2.03 8.42
N ILE A 168 5.34 -2.41 7.48
CA ILE A 168 3.89 -2.38 7.60
C ILE A 168 3.41 -3.80 7.45
N TRP A 169 2.62 -4.30 8.38
CA TRP A 169 2.12 -5.67 8.30
C TRP A 169 0.73 -5.84 8.87
N ARG A 170 0.11 -6.96 8.52
CA ARG A 170 -1.14 -7.43 9.12
C ARG A 170 -0.87 -8.64 10.00
N ASP A 171 -1.41 -8.60 11.22
CA ASP A 171 -1.39 -9.75 12.13
C ASP A 171 -2.56 -10.74 11.84
N SER A 172 -2.63 -11.82 12.59
CA SER A 172 -3.62 -12.88 12.50
C SER A 172 -5.01 -12.42 12.96
N ASP A 173 -5.07 -11.37 13.78
CA ASP A 173 -6.29 -10.69 14.24
C ASP A 173 -6.79 -9.61 13.24
N PHE A 174 -6.14 -9.48 12.09
CA PHE A 174 -6.43 -8.49 11.03
C PHE A 174 -6.16 -7.02 11.43
N ASN A 175 -5.34 -6.77 12.45
CA ASN A 175 -4.87 -5.41 12.75
C ASN A 175 -3.71 -5.04 11.81
N ILE A 176 -3.74 -3.79 11.34
CA ILE A 176 -2.61 -3.21 10.60
C ILE A 176 -1.66 -2.54 11.57
N LEU A 177 -0.44 -3.03 11.57
CA LEU A 177 0.64 -2.59 12.43
C LEU A 177 1.74 -1.97 11.58
N GLN A 178 2.45 -1.02 12.18
CA GLN A 178 3.53 -0.30 11.54
C GLN A 178 4.63 -0.02 12.56
N GLN A 179 5.88 -0.14 12.12
CA GLN A 179 7.01 0.16 12.98
C GLN A 179 8.19 0.68 12.18
N ARG A 180 8.88 1.69 12.73
CA ARG A 180 10.20 2.10 12.25
C ARG A 180 11.21 1.01 12.59
N LEU A 181 12.06 0.70 11.63
CA LEU A 181 13.10 -0.32 11.76
C LEU A 181 14.43 0.30 12.17
N SER A 182 15.19 -0.43 13.00
CA SER A 182 16.63 -0.18 13.13
C SER A 182 17.38 -0.75 11.92
N GLU A 183 18.64 -0.36 11.74
CA GLU A 183 19.48 -0.91 10.66
C GLU A 183 19.58 -2.45 10.74
N LEU A 184 19.66 -3.00 11.96
CA LEU A 184 19.71 -4.43 12.17
C LEU A 184 18.39 -5.13 11.79
N ASP A 185 17.25 -4.54 12.18
CA ASP A 185 15.94 -5.10 11.84
C ASP A 185 15.73 -5.08 10.32
N PHE A 186 16.07 -3.95 9.67
CA PHE A 186 15.92 -3.81 8.23
C PHE A 186 16.82 -4.78 7.48
N TRP A 187 18.08 -4.92 7.88
CA TRP A 187 18.98 -5.91 7.29
C TRP A 187 18.43 -7.33 7.45
N LEU A 188 17.98 -7.70 8.66
CA LEU A 188 17.43 -9.02 8.94
C LEU A 188 16.21 -9.32 8.07
N LEU A 189 15.22 -8.43 8.09
CA LEU A 189 13.96 -8.63 7.37
C LEU A 189 14.20 -8.62 5.85
N SER A 190 15.08 -7.76 5.34
CA SER A 190 15.47 -7.74 3.92
C SER A 190 16.15 -9.05 3.52
N TYR A 191 17.06 -9.56 4.35
CA TYR A 191 17.73 -10.83 4.11
C TYR A 191 16.72 -11.98 4.01
N ILE A 192 15.77 -12.08 4.96
CA ILE A 192 14.73 -13.12 4.95
C ILE A 192 13.77 -12.96 3.78
N GLN A 193 13.46 -11.72 3.38
CA GLN A 193 12.58 -11.44 2.23
C GLN A 193 13.20 -11.93 0.92
N GLU A 194 14.50 -11.73 0.72
CA GLU A 194 15.21 -12.23 -0.47
C GLU A 194 15.45 -13.74 -0.40
N GLN A 195 15.81 -14.24 0.77
CA GLN A 195 16.12 -15.64 1.00
C GLN A 195 15.50 -16.12 2.32
N PRO A 196 14.38 -16.87 2.26
CA PRO A 196 13.85 -17.56 3.42
C PRO A 196 14.91 -18.47 4.04
N SER A 197 15.20 -18.23 5.31
CA SER A 197 16.34 -18.80 6.02
C SER A 197 16.00 -19.12 7.47
N SER A 198 16.83 -19.94 8.09
CA SER A 198 16.78 -20.22 9.52
C SER A 198 17.65 -19.24 10.32
N LEU A 199 17.39 -19.13 11.63
CA LEU A 199 18.17 -18.27 12.51
C LEU A 199 19.67 -18.61 12.47
N GLU A 200 20.02 -19.90 12.41
CA GLU A 200 21.43 -20.34 12.33
C GLU A 200 22.10 -19.86 11.03
N GLU A 201 21.39 -19.91 9.90
CA GLU A 201 21.91 -19.43 8.61
C GLU A 201 22.12 -17.92 8.62
N VAL A 202 21.18 -17.17 9.19
CA VAL A 202 21.29 -15.71 9.35
C VAL A 202 22.48 -15.34 10.23
N LEU A 203 22.66 -16.02 11.36
CA LEU A 203 23.81 -15.81 12.25
C LEU A 203 25.13 -16.13 11.54
N SER A 204 25.17 -17.20 10.74
CA SER A 204 26.32 -17.53 9.91
C SER A 204 26.60 -16.45 8.86
N ALA A 205 25.56 -15.90 8.22
CA ALA A 205 25.69 -14.83 7.25
C ALA A 205 26.22 -13.54 7.92
N LEU A 206 25.72 -13.17 9.09
CA LEU A 206 26.19 -12.01 9.84
C LEU A 206 27.70 -12.11 10.15
N ASN A 207 28.18 -13.28 10.56
CA ASN A 207 29.59 -13.53 10.84
C ASN A 207 30.50 -13.38 9.60
N THR A 208 29.96 -13.50 8.39
CA THR A 208 30.74 -13.28 7.16
C THR A 208 30.80 -11.82 6.73
N VAL A 209 29.85 -11.00 7.20
CA VAL A 209 29.71 -9.59 6.82
C VAL A 209 30.38 -8.66 7.84
N VAL A 210 30.41 -9.04 9.12
CA VAL A 210 30.93 -8.21 10.22
C VAL A 210 32.14 -8.88 10.87
N GLU A 211 33.27 -8.17 10.98
CA GLU A 211 34.51 -8.70 11.56
C GLU A 211 34.39 -9.08 13.05
N ASP A 212 33.54 -8.39 13.83
CA ASP A 212 33.17 -8.77 15.20
C ASP A 212 31.65 -8.73 15.41
N SER A 213 31.00 -9.85 15.10
CA SER A 213 29.56 -10.06 15.25
C SER A 213 29.15 -10.51 16.66
N THR A 214 30.10 -10.83 17.55
CA THR A 214 29.86 -11.34 18.92
C THR A 214 28.83 -10.53 19.71
N PRO A 215 28.86 -9.18 19.72
CA PRO A 215 27.87 -8.39 20.46
C PRO A 215 26.50 -8.34 19.77
N LEU A 216 26.42 -8.61 18.46
CA LEU A 216 25.20 -8.55 17.67
C LEU A 216 24.38 -9.84 17.71
N ILE A 217 25.01 -10.98 17.99
CA ILE A 217 24.33 -12.29 18.09
C ILE A 217 23.13 -12.24 19.06
N PRO A 218 23.27 -11.86 20.35
CA PRO A 218 22.13 -11.86 21.27
C PRO A 218 21.07 -10.83 20.89
N LEU A 219 21.47 -9.72 20.26
CA LEU A 219 20.53 -8.71 19.78
C LEU A 219 19.70 -9.25 18.61
N LEU A 220 20.35 -9.93 17.67
CA LEU A 220 19.70 -10.54 16.52
C LEU A 220 18.75 -11.67 16.94
N GLU A 221 19.16 -12.54 17.87
CA GLU A 221 18.27 -13.58 18.41
C GLU A 221 17.02 -12.97 19.06
N ASN A 222 17.19 -11.89 19.84
CA ASN A 222 16.05 -11.19 20.43
C ASN A 222 15.16 -10.54 19.36
N THR A 223 15.76 -9.86 18.38
CA THR A 223 15.05 -9.27 17.24
C THR A 223 14.25 -10.33 16.46
N TRP A 224 14.85 -11.49 16.20
CA TRP A 224 14.19 -12.61 15.52
C TRP A 224 12.95 -13.09 16.27
N VAL A 225 13.08 -13.31 17.59
CA VAL A 225 11.96 -13.71 18.45
C VAL A 225 10.88 -12.63 18.48
N ASN A 226 11.26 -11.35 18.54
CA ASN A 226 10.30 -10.24 18.52
C ASN A 226 9.50 -10.21 17.22
N TRP A 227 10.14 -10.39 16.06
CA TRP A 227 9.44 -10.41 14.77
C TRP A 227 8.58 -11.64 14.55
N ILE A 228 8.93 -12.78 15.16
CA ILE A 228 8.06 -13.95 15.24
C ILE A 228 6.82 -13.66 16.09
N ASN A 229 7.00 -13.09 17.27
CA ASN A 229 5.89 -12.75 18.17
C ASN A 229 4.98 -11.65 17.61
N ALA A 230 5.54 -10.75 16.80
CA ALA A 230 4.80 -9.75 16.05
C ALA A 230 4.15 -10.31 14.77
N GLU A 231 4.33 -11.60 14.46
CA GLU A 231 3.80 -12.29 13.27
C GLU A 231 4.29 -11.71 11.93
N VAL A 232 5.43 -11.02 11.95
CA VAL A 232 6.14 -10.56 10.75
C VAL A 232 6.94 -11.69 10.12
N LEU A 233 7.40 -12.66 10.92
CA LEU A 233 8.10 -13.86 10.47
C LEU A 233 7.30 -15.11 10.83
N TYR A 234 7.14 -16.02 9.87
CA TYR A 234 6.56 -17.34 10.11
C TYR A 234 7.21 -18.44 9.28
N PRO A 235 7.03 -19.72 9.64
CA PRO A 235 7.65 -20.84 8.93
C PRO A 235 7.20 -20.91 7.47
N LYS A 236 8.14 -21.18 6.58
CA LYS A 236 7.80 -21.43 5.18
C LYS A 236 7.07 -22.76 5.05
N VAL A 237 5.85 -22.73 4.49
CA VAL A 237 5.03 -23.92 4.19
C VAL A 237 5.42 -24.51 2.84
#